data_AF-V6LUE5-F1
#
_entry.id   AF-V6LUE5-F1
#
_cell.length_a   1.000
_cell.length_b   1.000
_cell.length_c   1.000
_cell.angle_alpha   90.00
_cell.angle_beta   90.00
_cell.angle_gamma   90.00
#
_symmetry.space_group_name_H-M   'P 1'
#
loop_
_entity.id
_entity.type
_entity.pdbx_description
1 polymer ?
#
loop_
_entity_poly.entity_id
_entity_poly.type
_entity_poly.pdbx_seq_one_letter_code
_entity_poly.pdbx_strand_id
1 'polypeptide(L)'
;MTSELGILYSPTDSSLQNKFDHIIIGSGLGGLICAAKLALNGKKVIVLEQHFQAGGCATTFKRGKDVYEVALHEMDLGDKKTDGKHRIFKELGIDKTQPLCHLTQSGIQQIKRITILYLMVQIMQEII
;
A
#
# COMPACT_ATOMS: atom_id res chain seq x y z
N MET A 1 12.82 -30.93 -12.74
CA MET A 1 12.67 -29.51 -13.13
C MET A 1 11.94 -28.75 -12.03
N THR A 2 12.63 -28.37 -10.96
CA THR A 2 12.24 -27.33 -9.98
C THR A 2 13.41 -27.15 -9.01
N SER A 3 14.37 -26.28 -9.33
CA SER A 3 15.57 -26.06 -8.50
C SER A 3 16.18 -24.66 -8.62
N GLU A 4 15.39 -23.58 -8.70
CA GLU A 4 15.96 -22.22 -8.89
C GLU A 4 15.28 -21.06 -8.11
N LEU A 5 14.56 -21.30 -7.02
CA LEU A 5 13.98 -20.20 -6.21
C LEU A 5 14.45 -20.14 -4.75
N GLY A 6 15.46 -20.94 -4.39
CA GLY A 6 16.07 -20.92 -3.06
C GLY A 6 17.36 -20.12 -3.05
N ILE A 7 17.28 -18.84 -2.66
CA ILE A 7 18.41 -17.97 -2.27
C ILE A 7 19.36 -17.60 -3.44
N LEU A 8 18.97 -16.58 -4.22
CA LEU A 8 19.84 -15.91 -5.21
C LEU A 8 20.84 -14.91 -4.59
N TYR A 9 20.83 -14.72 -3.28
CA TYR A 9 21.70 -13.74 -2.60
C TYR A 9 22.62 -14.42 -1.59
N SER A 10 23.93 -14.37 -1.86
CA SER A 10 24.93 -14.70 -0.85
C SER A 10 24.94 -13.58 0.21
N PRO A 11 24.96 -13.90 1.52
CA PRO A 11 25.03 -12.91 2.60
C PRO A 11 26.23 -11.94 2.52
N THR A 12 27.21 -12.24 1.68
CA THR A 12 28.50 -11.53 1.54
C THR A 12 28.59 -10.60 0.33
N ASP A 13 27.50 -10.39 -0.43
CA ASP A 13 27.52 -9.43 -1.55
C ASP A 13 27.53 -7.98 -1.03
N SER A 14 28.73 -7.44 -0.85
CA SER A 14 28.99 -6.10 -0.27
C SER A 14 28.42 -4.94 -1.10
N SER A 15 28.02 -5.21 -2.34
CA SER A 15 27.42 -4.22 -3.25
C SER A 15 26.00 -3.80 -2.84
N LEU A 16 25.30 -4.62 -2.04
CA LEU A 16 23.97 -4.31 -1.51
C LEU A 16 23.99 -3.72 -0.10
N GLN A 17 25.04 -3.98 0.69
CA GLN A 17 25.12 -3.61 2.11
C GLN A 17 25.06 -2.09 2.37
N ASN A 18 25.18 -1.25 1.34
CA ASN A 18 25.11 0.21 1.44
C ASN A 18 24.09 0.88 0.49
N LYS A 19 23.21 0.10 -0.14
CA LYS A 19 22.26 0.65 -1.14
C LYS A 19 20.98 1.19 -0.51
N PHE A 20 20.52 0.53 0.55
CA PHE A 20 19.28 0.88 1.25
C PHE A 20 19.54 0.94 2.75
N ASP A 21 18.94 1.94 3.41
CA ASP A 21 18.93 2.05 4.87
C ASP A 21 18.00 0.99 5.47
N HIS A 22 16.88 0.70 4.80
CA HIS A 22 15.80 -0.14 5.31
C HIS A 22 15.25 -1.10 4.26
N ILE A 23 14.95 -2.33 4.69
CA ILE A 23 14.30 -3.36 3.90
C ILE A 23 12.93 -3.65 4.55
N ILE A 24 11.87 -3.53 3.77
CA ILE A 24 10.50 -3.84 4.19
C ILE A 24 10.04 -5.07 3.44
N ILE A 25 9.57 -6.08 4.18
CA ILE A 25 9.04 -7.32 3.62
C ILE A 25 7.50 -7.26 3.68
N GLY A 26 6.87 -7.32 2.52
CA GLY A 26 5.43 -7.19 2.33
C GLY A 26 5.00 -5.77 1.95
N SER A 27 4.19 -5.67 0.89
CA SER A 27 3.66 -4.43 0.33
C SER A 27 2.15 -4.25 0.61
N GLY A 28 1.70 -4.77 1.76
CA GLY A 28 0.39 -4.39 2.31
C GLY A 28 0.39 -2.92 2.77
N LEU A 29 -0.79 -2.39 3.13
CA LEU A 29 -0.95 -1.00 3.56
C LEU A 29 0.05 -0.59 4.65
N GLY A 30 0.27 -1.43 5.67
CA GLY A 30 1.23 -1.13 6.74
C GLY A 30 2.68 -1.03 6.25
N GLY A 31 3.10 -1.93 5.36
CA GLY A 31 4.44 -1.92 4.77
C GLY A 31 4.66 -0.70 3.86
N LEU A 32 3.69 -0.41 3.00
CA LEU A 32 3.73 0.75 2.11
C LEU A 32 3.69 2.08 2.87
N ILE A 33 2.86 2.22 3.91
CA ILE A 33 2.83 3.42 4.76
C ILE A 33 4.18 3.61 5.45
N CYS A 34 4.77 2.53 5.99
CA CYS A 34 6.09 2.58 6.62
C CYS A 34 7.16 3.02 5.63
N ALA A 35 7.21 2.40 4.45
CA ALA A 35 8.15 2.69 3.39
C ALA A 35 8.04 4.15 2.92
N ALA A 36 6.82 4.60 2.61
CA ALA A 36 6.56 5.95 2.15
C ALA A 36 6.98 6.99 3.20
N LYS A 37 6.68 6.75 4.49
CA LYS A 37 7.13 7.65 5.57
C LYS A 37 8.65 7.70 5.68
N LEU A 38 9.34 6.57 5.59
CA LEU A 38 10.80 6.51 5.64
C LEU A 38 11.42 7.23 4.43
N ALA A 39 10.88 7.01 3.23
CA ALA A 39 11.29 7.70 2.00
C ALA A 39 11.09 9.23 2.09
N LEU A 40 9.94 9.69 2.58
CA LEU A 40 9.69 11.12 2.84
C LEU A 40 10.66 11.73 3.86
N ASN A 41 11.22 10.92 4.76
CA ASN A 41 12.27 11.32 5.71
C ASN A 41 13.70 11.13 5.15
N GLY A 42 13.84 10.96 3.83
CA GLY A 42 15.11 10.88 3.12
C GLY A 42 15.85 9.55 3.28
N LYS A 43 15.17 8.49 3.71
CA LYS A 43 15.77 7.14 3.80
C LYS A 43 15.67 6.41 2.46
N LYS A 44 16.71 5.67 2.11
CA LYS A 44 16.70 4.75 0.97
C LYS A 44 16.02 3.46 1.39
N VAL A 45 14.85 3.17 0.84
CA VAL A 45 14.05 2.02 1.25
C VAL A 45 13.86 1.09 0.07
N ILE A 46 13.85 -0.21 0.33
CA ILE A 46 13.36 -1.21 -0.62
C ILE A 46 12.19 -1.98 0.00
N VAL A 47 11.16 -2.21 -0.79
CA VAL A 47 10.00 -3.03 -0.42
C VAL A 47 10.04 -4.32 -1.24
N LEU A 48 10.02 -5.46 -0.57
CA LEU A 48 10.01 -6.78 -1.19
C LEU A 48 8.62 -7.40 -1.04
N GLU A 49 8.00 -7.75 -2.16
CA GLU A 49 6.69 -8.39 -2.22
C GLU A 49 6.80 -9.72 -2.94
N GLN A 50 6.19 -10.77 -2.38
CA GLN A 50 6.15 -12.09 -3.01
C GLN A 50 5.07 -12.14 -4.11
N HIS A 51 3.98 -11.40 -3.92
CA HIS A 51 2.92 -11.27 -4.91
C HIS A 51 3.37 -10.45 -6.13
N PHE A 52 2.74 -10.66 -7.28
CA PHE A 52 3.09 -9.91 -8.50
C PHE A 52 2.60 -8.45 -8.48
N GLN A 53 1.80 -8.08 -7.49
CA GLN A 53 1.18 -6.77 -7.35
C GLN A 53 1.20 -6.32 -5.89
N ALA A 54 1.48 -5.04 -5.68
CA ALA A 54 1.43 -4.42 -4.36
C ALA A 54 0.00 -4.15 -3.87
N GLY A 55 -0.17 -4.15 -2.55
CA GLY A 55 -1.44 -3.83 -1.89
C GLY A 55 -1.87 -4.86 -0.83
N GLY A 56 -1.33 -6.09 -0.87
CA GLY A 56 -1.75 -7.15 0.06
C GLY A 56 -3.25 -7.38 0.00
N CYS A 57 -3.96 -7.29 1.14
CA CYS A 57 -5.42 -7.37 1.15
C CYS A 57 -6.09 -6.25 0.33
N ALA A 58 -5.48 -5.08 0.22
CA ALA A 58 -6.00 -3.94 -0.56
C ALA A 58 -5.81 -4.08 -2.08
N THR A 59 -5.47 -5.28 -2.55
CA THR A 59 -5.28 -5.59 -3.97
C THR A 59 -6.62 -5.89 -4.65
N THR A 60 -6.66 -5.71 -5.96
CA THR A 60 -7.79 -6.12 -6.81
C THR A 60 -7.35 -7.20 -7.79
N PHE A 61 -8.29 -8.04 -8.23
CA PHE A 61 -8.05 -9.01 -9.29
C PHE A 61 -9.16 -8.93 -10.34
N LYS A 62 -8.82 -9.31 -11.57
CA LYS A 62 -9.78 -9.35 -12.68
C LYS A 62 -10.31 -10.76 -12.83
N ARG A 63 -11.63 -10.90 -12.99
CA ARG A 63 -12.28 -12.15 -13.39
C ARG A 63 -13.26 -11.86 -14.52
N GLY A 64 -12.89 -12.25 -15.74
CA GLY A 64 -13.65 -11.86 -16.92
C GLY A 64 -13.46 -10.37 -17.21
N LYS A 65 -14.57 -9.63 -17.32
CA LYS A 65 -14.57 -8.18 -17.55
C LYS A 65 -14.61 -7.37 -16.26
N ASP A 66 -14.83 -8.03 -15.14
CA ASP A 66 -15.10 -7.41 -13.85
C ASP A 66 -13.85 -7.42 -12.96
N VAL A 67 -13.75 -6.40 -12.10
CA VAL A 67 -12.68 -6.21 -11.11
C VAL A 67 -13.27 -6.45 -9.74
N TYR A 68 -12.59 -7.29 -8.95
CA TYR A 68 -12.98 -7.68 -7.60
C TYR A 68 -11.89 -7.29 -6.62
N GLU A 69 -12.29 -6.88 -5.41
CA GLU A 69 -11.36 -6.69 -4.29
C GLU A 69 -11.06 -8.04 -3.65
N VAL A 70 -9.83 -8.22 -3.17
CA VAL A 70 -9.44 -9.43 -2.44
C VAL A 70 -10.12 -9.50 -1.07
N ALA A 71 -10.41 -8.36 -0.46
CA ALA A 71 -11.17 -8.25 0.78
C ALA A 71 -12.11 -7.05 0.73
N LEU A 72 -13.20 -7.09 1.52
CA LEU A 72 -14.04 -5.92 1.72
C LEU A 72 -13.28 -4.93 2.60
N HIS A 73 -13.10 -3.70 2.10
CA HIS A 73 -12.50 -2.66 2.90
C HIS A 73 -13.45 -1.49 3.06
N GLU A 74 -13.86 -1.26 4.30
CA GLU A 74 -14.43 0.01 4.71
C GLU A 74 -13.48 0.64 5.71
N MET A 75 -13.28 1.94 5.55
CA MET A 75 -12.49 2.73 6.47
C MET A 75 -13.32 3.95 6.83
N ASP A 76 -13.80 4.00 8.07
CA ASP A 76 -14.24 5.26 8.64
C ASP A 76 -13.05 6.23 8.70
N LEU A 77 -13.30 7.53 8.69
CA LEU A 77 -12.24 8.51 8.97
C LEU A 77 -12.00 8.70 10.47
N GLY A 78 -12.97 8.30 11.31
CA GLY A 78 -12.99 8.64 12.73
C GLY A 78 -13.09 10.16 12.97
N ASP A 79 -12.73 10.58 14.18
CA ASP A 79 -12.62 12.00 14.54
C ASP A 79 -11.19 12.50 14.27
N LYS A 80 -11.07 13.68 13.65
CA LYS A 80 -9.78 14.34 13.33
C LYS A 80 -8.82 14.47 14.50
N LYS A 81 -9.31 14.58 15.73
CA LYS A 81 -8.49 14.81 16.94
C LYS A 81 -7.97 13.52 17.54
N THR A 82 -8.67 12.40 17.36
CA THR A 82 -8.35 11.13 18.01
C THR A 82 -7.86 10.08 17.03
N ASP A 83 -8.24 10.18 15.76
CA ASP A 83 -7.91 9.21 14.74
C ASP A 83 -6.60 9.59 14.01
N GLY A 84 -5.59 8.74 14.20
CA GLY A 84 -4.27 8.92 13.61
C GLY A 84 -4.25 8.88 12.08
N LYS A 85 -5.28 8.33 11.42
CA LYS A 85 -5.36 8.23 9.95
C LYS A 85 -5.34 9.61 9.31
N HIS A 86 -5.97 10.61 9.92
CA HIS A 86 -5.96 11.99 9.40
C HIS A 86 -4.55 12.55 9.27
N ARG A 87 -3.69 12.29 10.25
CA ARG A 87 -2.29 12.73 10.20
C ARG A 87 -1.53 12.00 9.10
N ILE A 88 -1.67 10.68 9.02
CA ILE A 88 -0.99 9.85 8.02
C ILE A 88 -1.42 10.27 6.61
N PHE A 89 -2.71 10.48 6.37
CA PHE A 89 -3.23 10.87 5.05
C PHE A 89 -2.70 12.22 4.62
N LYS A 90 -2.62 13.18 5.54
CA LYS A 90 -2.04 14.50 5.28
C LYS A 90 -0.54 14.43 5.00
N GLU A 91 0.21 13.65 5.78
CA GLU A 91 1.65 13.45 5.58
C GLU A 91 1.93 12.80 4.21
N LEU A 92 1.10 11.86 3.78
CA LEU A 92 1.24 11.15 2.50
C LEU A 92 0.55 11.87 1.32
N GLY A 93 -0.11 13.03 1.54
CA GLY A 93 -0.84 13.77 0.51
C GLY A 93 -2.10 13.08 -0.04
N ILE A 94 -2.56 12.01 0.61
CA ILE A 94 -3.73 11.20 0.21
C ILE A 94 -5.02 12.03 0.32
N ASP A 95 -5.09 12.94 1.30
CA ASP A 95 -6.23 13.82 1.55
C ASP A 95 -6.54 14.79 0.40
N LYS A 96 -5.62 14.96 -0.55
CA LYS A 96 -5.78 15.84 -1.72
C LYS A 96 -6.42 15.15 -2.93
N THR A 97 -6.53 13.82 -2.92
CA THR A 97 -6.75 13.03 -4.15
C THR A 97 -8.20 12.53 -4.36
N GLN A 98 -9.09 12.66 -3.38
CA GLN A 98 -10.54 12.37 -3.52
C GLN A 98 -11.37 13.19 -2.52
N PRO A 99 -12.63 13.56 -2.84
CA PRO A 99 -13.60 13.89 -1.80
C PRO A 99 -13.91 12.61 -1.01
N LEU A 100 -13.46 12.53 0.24
CA LEU A 100 -13.90 11.52 1.19
C LEU A 100 -15.41 11.69 1.39
N CYS A 101 -16.20 10.89 0.66
CA CYS A 101 -17.64 11.01 0.63
C CYS A 101 -18.26 10.29 1.84
N HIS A 102 -19.03 11.04 2.64
CA HIS A 102 -19.81 10.52 3.75
C HIS A 102 -20.85 9.53 3.22
N LEU A 103 -20.79 8.27 3.66
CA LEU A 103 -21.79 7.27 3.30
C LEU A 103 -23.07 7.52 4.10
N THR A 104 -24.15 7.93 3.45
CA THR A 104 -25.49 7.79 4.03
C THR A 104 -25.94 6.34 3.90
N GLN A 105 -26.68 5.85 4.91
CA GLN A 105 -27.08 4.43 5.05
C GLN A 105 -27.88 3.86 3.86
N SER A 106 -28.37 4.68 2.93
CA SER A 106 -29.05 4.24 1.70
C SER A 106 -28.11 3.84 0.55
N GLY A 107 -26.78 3.93 0.75
CA GLY A 107 -25.76 3.75 -0.28
C GLY A 107 -25.07 2.38 -0.35
N ILE A 108 -25.65 1.31 0.21
CA ILE A 108 -25.07 -0.06 0.18
C ILE A 108 -24.96 -0.60 -1.26
N GLN A 109 -25.62 0.04 -2.24
CA GLN A 109 -25.73 -0.45 -3.61
C GLN A 109 -24.73 0.12 -4.64
N GLN A 110 -23.66 0.83 -4.23
CA GLN A 110 -22.59 1.21 -5.17
C GLN A 110 -21.23 0.73 -4.70
N ILE A 111 -21.02 -0.57 -4.90
CA ILE A 111 -19.72 -1.22 -5.09
C ILE A 111 -19.10 -0.67 -6.40
N LYS A 112 -18.76 0.62 -6.38
CA LYS A 112 -17.88 1.34 -7.32
C LYS A 112 -16.84 2.14 -6.51
N ARG A 113 -16.51 1.65 -5.31
CA ARG A 113 -15.63 2.29 -4.33
C ARG A 113 -14.24 1.64 -4.25
N ILE A 114 -13.84 0.98 -5.33
CA ILE A 114 -12.52 0.35 -5.53
C ILE A 114 -11.37 1.39 -5.56
N THR A 115 -11.67 2.68 -5.63
CA THR A 115 -10.67 3.71 -5.95
C THR A 115 -9.77 4.10 -4.78
N ILE A 116 -10.27 4.18 -3.53
CA ILE A 116 -9.49 4.88 -2.49
C ILE A 116 -8.26 4.11 -2.04
N LEU A 117 -8.39 2.82 -1.73
CA LEU A 117 -7.26 2.01 -1.30
C LEU A 117 -6.29 1.70 -2.44
N TYR A 118 -6.83 1.47 -3.64
CA TYR A 118 -6.02 1.31 -4.84
C TYR A 118 -5.17 2.57 -5.09
N LEU A 119 -5.78 3.75 -5.00
CA LEU A 119 -5.08 5.01 -5.16
C LEU A 119 -4.07 5.25 -4.04
N MET A 120 -4.38 4.88 -2.80
CA MET A 120 -3.42 4.93 -1.69
C MET A 120 -2.19 4.07 -1.97
N VAL A 121 -2.39 2.84 -2.46
CA VAL A 121 -1.28 1.95 -2.87
C VAL A 121 -0.44 2.63 -3.95
N GLN A 122 -1.07 3.18 -4.99
CA GLN A 122 -0.35 3.89 -6.06
C GLN A 122 0.44 5.11 -5.56
N ILE A 123 -0.16 5.98 -4.75
CA ILE A 123 0.51 7.15 -4.18
C ILE A 123 1.72 6.72 -3.35
N MET A 124 1.57 5.69 -2.52
CA MET A 124 2.69 5.20 -1.72
C MET A 124 3.80 4.62 -2.60
N GLN A 125 3.46 3.92 -3.68
CA GLN A 125 4.44 3.43 -4.65
C GLN A 125 5.17 4.56 -5.40
N GLU A 126 4.54 5.72 -5.60
CA GLU A 126 5.20 6.90 -6.19
C GLU A 126 6.13 7.62 -5.21
N ILE A 127 5.87 7.51 -3.90
CA ILE A 127 6.68 8.11 -2.85
C ILE A 127 7.98 7.32 -2.59
N ILE A 128 7.90 5.98 -2.67
CA ILE A 128 8.98 5.03 -2.35
C ILE A 128 9.97 4.94 -3.52
#